data_AF-A0A5P0ZLV8-F1
#
_entry.id   AF-A0A5P0ZLV8-F1
#
_cell.length_a   1.000
_cell.length_b   1.000
_cell.length_c   1.000
_cell.angle_alpha   90.00
_cell.angle_beta   90.00
_cell.angle_gamma   90.00
#
_symmetry.space_group_name_H-M   'P 1'
#
loop_
_entity.id
_entity.type
_entity.pdbx_description
1 polymer ?
#
loop_
_entity_poly.entity_id
_entity_poly.type
_entity_poly.pdbx_seq_one_letter_code
_entity_poly.pdbx_strand_id
1 'polypeptide(L)'
;MKINIKEAAQAYLSKKIPAGSRIILTTDDGSNKYSSLGGSCSIGDKFQLVILKDADPKYTVPLENNAGYELSTSPQDEDLLTNGLNIDLWHNALALKDNSGILDGALSVVDWRNVKPETAAQRREKMLSLGDKIC
;
A
#
# COMPACT_ATOMS: atom_id res chain seq x y z
N MET A 1 3.45 4.84 -16.19
CA MET A 1 4.05 5.80 -15.22
C MET A 1 5.31 5.18 -14.63
N LYS A 2 6.26 5.98 -14.10
CA LYS A 2 7.52 5.49 -13.53
C LYS A 2 7.70 5.97 -12.11
N ILE A 3 8.16 5.08 -11.23
CA ILE A 3 8.57 5.36 -9.86
C ILE A 3 10.02 4.98 -9.64
N ASN A 4 10.78 5.85 -8.99
CA ASN A 4 12.17 5.58 -8.67
C ASN A 4 12.35 5.26 -7.18
N ILE A 5 12.69 4.02 -6.87
CA ILE A 5 13.01 3.58 -5.51
C ILE A 5 14.49 3.88 -5.25
N LYS A 6 14.79 4.76 -4.30
CA LYS A 6 16.16 5.15 -3.92
C LYS A 6 16.89 3.99 -3.26
N GLU A 7 18.22 3.98 -3.32
CA GLU A 7 19.06 2.87 -2.83
C GLU A 7 18.76 2.49 -1.37
N ALA A 8 18.62 3.48 -0.49
CA ALA A 8 18.27 3.24 0.91
C ALA A 8 16.91 2.52 1.03
N ALA A 9 15.88 3.01 0.32
CA ALA A 9 14.57 2.37 0.30
C ALA A 9 14.61 0.96 -0.31
N GLN A 10 15.42 0.72 -1.35
CA GLN A 10 15.62 -0.62 -1.90
C GLN A 10 16.22 -1.58 -0.86
N ALA A 11 17.24 -1.13 -0.13
CA ALA A 11 17.86 -1.91 0.94
C ALA A 11 16.93 -2.18 2.12
N TYR A 12 15.98 -1.28 2.38
CA TYR A 12 14.92 -1.49 3.37
C TYR A 12 13.87 -2.49 2.89
N LEU A 13 13.41 -2.33 1.64
CA LEU A 13 12.37 -3.16 1.04
C LEU A 13 12.85 -4.59 0.78
N SER A 14 14.09 -4.80 0.35
CA SER A 14 14.63 -6.13 0.06
C SER A 14 14.66 -7.06 1.28
N LYS A 15 14.68 -6.50 2.50
CA LYS A 15 14.58 -7.26 3.76
C LYS A 15 13.16 -7.75 4.05
N LYS A 16 12.14 -7.14 3.44
CA LYS A 16 10.72 -7.40 3.71
C LYS A 16 10.01 -8.04 2.53
N ILE A 17 10.41 -7.67 1.32
CA ILE A 17 9.75 -8.03 0.07
C ILE A 17 10.76 -8.75 -0.82
N PRO A 18 10.52 -10.03 -1.14
CA PRO A 18 11.32 -10.73 -2.14
C PRO A 18 11.26 -10.01 -3.49
N ALA A 19 12.38 -10.01 -4.23
CA ALA A 19 12.40 -9.52 -5.61
C ALA A 19 11.36 -10.24 -6.48
N GLY A 20 10.80 -9.55 -7.48
CA GLY A 20 9.73 -10.09 -8.32
C GLY A 20 8.38 -10.25 -7.63
N SER A 21 8.23 -9.82 -6.37
CA SER A 21 6.92 -9.81 -5.72
C SER A 21 5.98 -8.85 -6.43
N ARG A 22 4.70 -9.25 -6.48
CA ARG A 22 3.62 -8.40 -6.93
C ARG A 22 3.20 -7.44 -5.82
N ILE A 23 3.21 -6.16 -6.13
CA ILE A 23 2.95 -5.09 -5.19
C ILE A 23 1.94 -4.14 -5.85
N ILE A 24 1.03 -3.60 -5.05
CA ILE A 24 0.20 -2.47 -5.46
C ILE A 24 0.54 -1.25 -4.61
N LEU A 25 0.53 -0.08 -5.23
CA LEU A 25 0.51 1.21 -4.55
C LEU A 25 -0.94 1.69 -4.53
N THR A 26 -1.47 2.01 -3.35
CA THR A 26 -2.86 2.44 -3.19
C THR A 26 -2.99 3.33 -1.96
N THR A 27 -4.09 4.08 -1.85
CA THR A 27 -4.36 4.86 -0.65
C THR A 27 -4.73 3.98 0.54
N ASP A 28 -4.50 4.46 1.74
CA ASP A 28 -4.96 3.86 2.99
C ASP A 28 -6.03 4.75 3.64
N ASP A 29 -7.16 4.95 2.96
CA ASP A 29 -8.23 5.88 3.33
C ASP A 29 -9.62 5.23 3.49
N GLY A 30 -9.70 3.89 3.42
CA GLY A 30 -10.94 3.13 3.49
C GLY A 30 -11.67 2.93 2.17
N SER A 31 -11.20 3.51 1.06
CA SER A 31 -11.82 3.37 -0.27
C SER A 31 -11.63 1.98 -0.89
N ASN A 32 -10.60 1.26 -0.47
CA ASN A 32 -10.24 -0.05 -0.99
C ASN A 32 -10.17 -1.12 0.11
N LYS A 33 -10.26 -2.39 -0.31
CA LYS A 33 -10.31 -3.55 0.60
C LYS A 33 -9.01 -3.82 1.37
N TYR A 34 -7.91 -3.16 0.97
CA TYR A 34 -6.60 -3.31 1.61
C TYR A 34 -6.35 -2.23 2.67
N SER A 35 -7.20 -1.20 2.73
CA SER A 35 -7.06 -0.16 3.73
C SER A 35 -7.24 -0.71 5.14
N SER A 36 -6.33 -0.28 6.00
CA SER A 36 -6.34 -0.52 7.44
C SER A 36 -7.25 0.47 8.18
N LEU A 37 -7.61 1.59 7.54
CA LEU A 37 -8.45 2.63 8.10
C LEU A 37 -9.92 2.41 7.74
N GLY A 38 -10.75 2.15 8.74
CA GLY A 38 -12.20 2.16 8.59
C GLY A 38 -12.72 3.59 8.50
N GLY A 39 -12.74 4.16 7.29
CA GLY A 39 -13.35 5.47 7.01
C GLY A 39 -12.72 6.62 7.79
N SER A 40 -11.39 6.76 7.79
CA SER A 40 -10.76 7.93 8.39
C SER A 40 -10.89 9.16 7.49
N CYS A 41 -10.89 10.35 8.10
CA CYS A 41 -10.87 11.64 7.39
C CYS A 41 -9.54 11.95 6.68
N SER A 42 -8.73 10.94 6.33
CA SER A 42 -7.39 11.08 5.71
C SER A 42 -7.39 10.75 4.22
N ILE A 43 -8.52 11.02 3.54
CA ILE A 43 -8.72 10.76 2.11
C ILE A 43 -7.58 11.39 1.32
N GLY A 44 -6.84 10.55 0.58
CA GLY A 44 -5.78 11.00 -0.34
C GLY A 44 -4.43 11.38 0.29
N ASP A 45 -4.29 11.37 1.62
CA ASP A 45 -3.05 11.82 2.29
C ASP A 45 -2.18 10.66 2.82
N LYS A 46 -2.64 9.42 2.66
CA LYS A 46 -1.94 8.24 3.17
C LYS A 46 -1.86 7.16 2.11
N PHE A 47 -0.67 6.64 1.88
CA PHE A 47 -0.40 5.61 0.90
C PHE A 47 0.15 4.34 1.55
N GLN A 48 0.03 3.24 0.83
CA GLN A 48 0.56 1.96 1.26
C GLN A 48 1.01 1.11 0.07
N LEU A 49 2.07 0.34 0.31
CA LEU A 49 2.51 -0.73 -0.56
C LEU A 49 1.92 -2.05 -0.05
N VAL A 50 1.08 -2.67 -0.86
CA VAL A 50 0.42 -3.93 -0.50
C VAL A 50 0.98 -5.06 -1.35
N ILE A 51 1.52 -6.09 -0.70
CA ILE A 51 2.08 -7.25 -1.37
C ILE A 51 0.97 -8.25 -1.63
N LEU A 52 0.76 -8.62 -2.89
CA LEU A 52 -0.33 -9.51 -3.30
C LEU A 52 0.21 -10.88 -3.69
N LYS A 53 -0.62 -11.91 -3.47
CA LYS A 53 -0.36 -13.26 -3.98
C LYS A 53 -0.78 -13.37 -5.45
N ASP A 54 -1.97 -12.88 -5.74
CA ASP A 54 -2.60 -12.95 -7.06
C ASP A 54 -2.82 -11.53 -7.60
N ALA A 55 -2.91 -11.38 -8.93
CA ALA A 55 -3.20 -10.08 -9.53
C ALA A 55 -4.61 -9.62 -9.15
N ASP A 56 -4.78 -8.32 -8.88
CA ASP A 56 -6.08 -7.72 -8.62
C ASP A 56 -6.55 -6.94 -9.86
N PRO A 57 -7.72 -7.27 -10.43
CA PRO A 57 -8.23 -6.64 -11.65
C PRO A 57 -8.56 -5.14 -11.48
N LYS A 58 -8.57 -4.59 -10.25
CA LYS A 58 -8.74 -3.15 -10.01
C LYS A 58 -7.43 -2.36 -10.16
N TYR A 59 -6.27 -3.04 -10.12
CA TYR A 59 -4.95 -2.42 -10.11
C TYR A 59 -4.25 -2.65 -11.45
N THR A 60 -4.81 -2.03 -12.49
CA THR A 60 -4.45 -2.27 -13.89
C THR A 60 -3.34 -1.37 -14.41
N VAL A 61 -2.97 -0.32 -13.67
CA VAL A 61 -2.02 0.69 -14.14
C VAL A 61 -0.60 0.30 -13.70
N PRO A 62 0.29 -0.13 -14.62
CA PRO A 62 1.64 -0.53 -14.24
C PRO A 62 2.51 0.68 -13.87
N LEU A 63 3.30 0.51 -12.80
CA LEU A 63 4.31 1.46 -12.33
C LEU A 63 5.70 0.85 -12.56
N GLU A 64 6.39 1.35 -13.58
CA GLU A 64 7.77 0.94 -13.84
C GLU A 64 8.67 1.37 -12.69
N ASN A 65 9.49 0.44 -12.18
CA ASN A 65 10.41 0.70 -11.07
C ASN A 65 11.79 0.11 -11.32
N ASN A 66 12.78 0.67 -10.64
CA ASN A 66 14.18 0.26 -10.70
C ASN A 66 14.54 -0.80 -9.64
N ALA A 67 13.57 -1.42 -8.97
CA ALA A 67 13.79 -2.43 -7.93
C ALA A 67 13.34 -3.85 -8.34
N GLY A 68 12.83 -4.02 -9.56
CA GLY A 68 12.44 -5.33 -10.09
C GLY A 68 11.15 -5.90 -9.49
N TYR A 69 10.25 -5.06 -8.99
CA TYR A 69 8.92 -5.47 -8.53
C TYR A 69 7.88 -5.39 -9.64
N GLU A 70 6.88 -6.26 -9.59
CA GLU A 70 5.65 -6.09 -10.38
C GLU A 70 4.74 -5.10 -9.66
N LEU A 71 4.98 -3.81 -9.86
CA LEU A 71 4.23 -2.74 -9.18
C LEU A 71 3.11 -2.21 -10.07
N SER A 72 1.90 -2.09 -9.51
CA SER A 72 0.78 -1.42 -10.16
C SER A 72 -0.01 -0.53 -9.22
N THR A 73 -0.85 0.35 -9.76
CA THR A 73 -1.78 1.20 -9.03
C THR A 73 -3.18 1.07 -9.64
N SER A 74 -4.19 1.60 -8.94
CA SER A 74 -5.53 1.71 -9.49
C SER A 74 -5.64 2.99 -10.35
N PRO A 75 -6.52 3.02 -11.37
CA PRO A 75 -6.77 4.26 -12.12
C PRO A 75 -7.27 5.42 -11.25
N GLN A 76 -7.92 5.12 -10.12
CA GLN A 76 -8.41 6.13 -9.17
C GLN A 76 -7.26 6.74 -8.37
N ASP A 77 -6.31 5.92 -7.95
CA ASP A 77 -5.13 6.37 -7.20
C ASP A 77 -4.10 7.05 -8.13
N GLU A 78 -4.12 6.73 -9.43
CA GLU A 78 -3.22 7.33 -10.43
C GLU A 78 -3.33 8.86 -10.46
N ASP A 79 -4.52 9.42 -10.27
CA ASP A 79 -4.76 10.87 -10.26
C ASP A 79 -4.03 11.59 -9.11
N LEU A 80 -3.65 10.86 -8.06
CA LEU A 80 -2.88 11.37 -6.92
C LEU A 80 -1.36 11.26 -7.11
N LEU A 81 -0.91 10.53 -8.15
CA LEU A 81 0.50 10.25 -8.41
C LEU A 81 1.01 11.14 -9.54
N THR A 82 1.86 12.11 -9.20
CA THR A 82 2.40 13.05 -10.20
C THR A 82 3.82 12.69 -10.66
N ASN A 83 4.35 13.50 -11.58
CA ASN A 83 5.67 13.29 -12.16
C ASN A 83 6.80 13.35 -11.11
N GLY A 84 7.84 12.54 -11.32
CA GLY A 84 8.99 12.49 -10.40
C GLY A 84 8.80 11.58 -9.19
N LEU A 85 7.80 10.69 -9.25
CA LEU A 85 7.47 9.76 -8.17
C LEU A 85 8.71 8.96 -7.73
N ASN A 86 8.98 8.98 -6.44
CA ASN A 86 10.10 8.28 -5.85
C ASN A 86 9.79 7.78 -4.43
N ILE A 87 10.40 6.65 -4.06
CA ILE A 87 10.35 6.13 -2.69
C ILE A 87 11.74 6.28 -2.11
N ASP A 88 11.80 6.89 -0.93
CA ASP A 88 13.03 7.17 -0.21
C ASP A 88 12.91 6.75 1.26
N LEU A 89 14.03 6.76 1.98
CA LEU A 89 14.08 6.53 3.41
C LEU A 89 14.21 7.89 4.12
N TRP A 90 13.19 8.26 4.88
CA TRP A 90 13.10 9.53 5.61
C TRP A 90 12.83 9.26 7.08
N HIS A 91 13.71 9.72 7.99
CA HIS A 91 13.63 9.43 9.43
C HIS A 91 13.41 7.95 9.78
N ASN A 92 14.10 7.03 9.10
CA ASN A 92 13.97 5.57 9.25
C ASN A 92 12.60 4.99 8.85
N ALA A 93 11.73 5.78 8.22
CA ALA A 93 10.50 5.33 7.58
C ALA A 93 10.63 5.42 6.05
N LEU A 94 9.83 4.65 5.33
CA LEU A 94 9.69 4.85 3.89
C LEU A 94 8.85 6.11 3.66
N ALA A 95 9.22 6.90 2.66
CA ALA A 95 8.46 8.07 2.25
C ALA A 95 8.19 8.01 0.75
N LEU A 96 6.95 8.29 0.38
CA LEU A 96 6.54 8.52 -1.01
C LEU A 96 6.66 10.01 -1.29
N LYS A 97 7.35 10.35 -2.38
CA LYS A 97 7.61 11.73 -2.79
C LYS A 97 7.40 11.87 -4.28
N ASP A 98 7.16 13.09 -4.73
CA ASP A 98 7.16 13.47 -6.14
C ASP A 98 7.87 14.82 -6.32
N ASN A 99 7.69 15.47 -7.48
CA ASN A 99 8.28 16.79 -7.73
C ASN A 99 7.64 17.93 -6.89
N SER A 100 6.46 17.72 -6.33
CA SER A 100 5.76 18.70 -5.48
C SER A 100 6.21 18.63 -4.01
N GLY A 101 6.71 17.48 -3.57
CA GLY A 101 7.24 17.29 -2.23
C GLY A 101 7.01 15.88 -1.68
N ILE A 102 6.72 15.82 -0.37
CA ILE A 102 6.39 14.56 0.30
C ILE A 102 4.88 14.33 0.14
N LEU A 103 4.52 13.21 -0.49
CA LEU A 103 3.14 12.74 -0.59
C LEU A 103 2.75 11.96 0.66
N ASP A 104 3.65 11.11 1.15
CA ASP A 104 3.50 10.37 2.41
C ASP A 104 4.86 10.21 3.09
N GLY A 105 4.99 10.67 4.32
CA GLY A 105 6.23 10.57 5.11
C GLY A 105 6.42 9.24 5.84
N ALA A 106 5.41 8.38 5.86
CA ALA A 106 5.38 7.12 6.60
C ALA A 106 4.69 6.01 5.79
N LEU A 107 5.17 5.81 4.56
CA LEU A 107 4.67 4.82 3.63
C LEU A 107 4.70 3.42 4.25
N SER A 108 3.52 2.84 4.39
CA SER A 108 3.34 1.53 5.02
C SER A 108 3.57 0.39 4.03
N VAL A 109 4.05 -0.75 4.52
CA VAL A 109 4.19 -1.99 3.75
C VAL A 109 3.33 -3.06 4.39
N VAL A 110 2.34 -3.56 3.64
CA VAL A 110 1.34 -4.52 4.11
C VAL A 110 1.50 -5.82 3.34
N ASP A 111 1.67 -6.95 4.05
CA ASP A 111 1.72 -8.26 3.41
C ASP A 111 0.32 -8.87 3.36
N TRP A 112 -0.25 -8.94 2.15
CA TRP A 112 -1.58 -9.49 1.90
C TRP A 112 -1.54 -10.87 1.22
N ARG A 113 -0.35 -11.46 1.04
CA ARG A 113 -0.18 -12.73 0.32
C ARG A 113 -0.85 -13.91 1.02
N ASN A 114 -0.89 -13.86 2.35
CA ASN A 114 -1.44 -14.91 3.21
C ASN A 114 -2.70 -14.46 3.97
N VAL A 115 -3.28 -13.31 3.60
CA VAL A 115 -4.53 -12.85 4.21
C VAL A 115 -5.65 -13.73 3.68
N LYS A 116 -6.07 -14.68 4.51
CA LYS A 116 -7.30 -15.43 4.26
C LYS A 116 -8.46 -14.44 4.40
N PRO A 117 -9.39 -14.35 3.44
CA PRO A 117 -10.63 -13.63 3.69
C PRO A 117 -11.25 -14.21 4.97
N GLU A 118 -11.54 -13.35 5.94
CA GLU A 118 -12.21 -13.80 7.17
C GLU A 118 -13.46 -14.58 6.75
N THR A 119 -13.54 -15.83 7.18
CA THR A 119 -14.74 -16.63 6.92
C THR A 119 -15.95 -15.96 7.58
N ALA A 120 -17.15 -16.21 7.06
CA ALA A 120 -18.37 -15.68 7.66
C ALA A 120 -18.48 -16.02 9.17
N ALA A 121 -17.94 -17.17 9.58
CA ALA A 121 -17.81 -17.58 10.98
C ALA A 121 -16.88 -16.64 11.77
N GLN A 122 -15.67 -16.38 11.28
CA GLN A 122 -14.71 -15.48 11.93
C GLN A 122 -15.22 -14.04 12.02
N ARG A 123 -15.91 -13.55 10.98
CA ARG A 123 -16.58 -12.23 11.02
C ARG A 123 -17.66 -12.17 12.09
N ARG A 124 -18.48 -13.22 12.20
CA ARG A 124 -19.54 -13.30 13.22
C ARG A 124 -18.96 -13.35 14.63
N GLU A 125 -17.93 -14.17 14.87
CA GLU A 125 -17.26 -14.24 16.17
C GLU A 125 -16.61 -12.90 16.55
N LYS A 126 -15.97 -12.23 15.59
CA LYS A 126 -15.34 -10.92 15.82
C LYS A 126 -16.39 -9.86 16.15
N MET A 127 -17.52 -9.83 15.43
CA MET A 127 -18.65 -8.94 15.73
C MET A 127 -19.26 -9.20 17.11
N LEU A 128 -19.40 -10.47 17.52
CA LEU A 128 -19.85 -10.82 18.87
C LEU A 128 -18.85 -10.34 19.93
N SER A 129 -17.55 -10.58 19.72
CA SER A 129 -16.50 -10.19 20.67
C SER A 129 -16.30 -8.67 20.81
N LEU A 130 -16.61 -7.90 19.76
CA LEU A 130 -16.57 -6.44 19.77
C LEU A 130 -17.84 -5.85 20.39
N GLY A 131 -19.01 -6.47 20.13
CA GLY A 131 -20.27 -6.09 20.77
C GLY A 131 -20.23 -6.20 22.29
N ASP A 132 -19.57 -7.23 22.82
CA ASP A 132 -19.42 -7.44 24.27
C ASP A 132 -18.39 -6.49 24.94
N LYS A 133 -17.57 -5.77 24.16
CA LYS A 133 -16.57 -4.83 24.67
C LYS A 133 -17.00 -3.36 24.59
N ILE A 134 -18.19 -3.10 24.05
CA ILE A 134 -18.83 -1.79 24.04
C ILE A 134 -20.04 -1.87 24.97
N CYS A 135 -19.78 -2.08 26.26
CA CYS A 135 -20.70 -1.89 27.38
C CYS A 135 -19.92 -1.28 28.54
#